data_AF-A0A2T8I605-F1
#
_entry.id   AF-A0A2T8I605-F1
#
_cell.length_a   1.000
_cell.length_b   1.000
_cell.length_c   1.000
_cell.angle_alpha   90.00
_cell.angle_beta   90.00
_cell.angle_gamma   90.00
#
_symmetry.space_group_name_H-M   'P 1'
#
loop_
_entity.id
_entity.type
_entity.pdbx_description
1 polymer ?
#
loop_
_entity_poly.entity_id
_entity_poly.type
_entity_poly.pdbx_seq_one_letter_code
_entity_poly.pdbx_strand_id
1 'polypeptide(L)' 'MQTLTEAGGQVDYVEIVQQESLTPVERIDHPAAICVAAWSGKVRVIDNIEIQAAPS' A
#
# COMPACT_ATOMS: atom_id res chain seq x y z
N MET A 1 -14.84 9.93 6.33
CA MET A 1 -13.63 9.25 5.80
C MET A 1 -13.54 9.62 4.33
N GLN A 2 -12.39 10.11 3.87
CA GLN A 2 -12.14 10.47 2.47
C GLN A 2 -11.03 9.57 1.91
N THR A 3 -11.09 9.27 0.63
CA THR A 3 -10.01 8.60 -0.11
C THR A 3 -8.88 9.58 -0.44
N LEU A 4 -7.70 9.07 -0.81
CA LEU A 4 -6.55 9.89 -1.23
C LEU A 4 -6.90 10.88 -2.35
N THR A 5 -7.67 10.41 -3.34
CA THR A 5 -8.10 11.23 -4.48
C THR A 5 -9.13 12.30 -4.09
N GLU A 6 -10.06 11.97 -3.18
CA GLU A 6 -11.03 12.95 -2.65
C GLU A 6 -10.36 14.04 -1.81
N ALA A 7 -9.26 13.72 -1.14
CA ALA A 7 -8.44 14.67 -0.39
C ALA A 7 -7.49 15.50 -1.28
N GLY A 8 -7.53 15.32 -2.60
CA GLY A 8 -6.70 16.05 -3.56
C GLY A 8 -5.30 15.48 -3.79
N GLY A 9 -5.03 14.27 -3.29
CA GLY A 9 -3.80 13.53 -3.61
C GLY A 9 -3.86 12.87 -4.98
N GLN A 10 -2.71 12.77 -5.65
CA GLN A 10 -2.55 12.01 -6.89
C GLN A 10 -1.83 10.69 -6.58
N VAL A 11 -2.51 9.57 -6.74
CA VAL A 11 -1.94 8.24 -6.50
C VAL A 11 -0.90 7.92 -7.58
N ASP A 12 0.31 7.54 -7.14
CA ASP A 12 1.37 6.99 -8.00
C ASP A 12 1.17 5.48 -8.10
N TYR A 13 1.11 4.79 -6.95
CA TYR A 13 0.68 3.40 -6.88
C TYR A 13 0.07 3.06 -5.52
N VAL A 14 -0.73 2.00 -5.52
CA VAL A 14 -1.15 1.24 -4.34
C VAL A 14 -0.97 -0.23 -4.72
N GLU A 15 -0.15 -0.96 -3.98
CA GLU A 15 0.14 -2.36 -4.27
C GLU A 15 0.26 -3.18 -2.98
N ILE A 16 -0.28 -4.39 -3.00
CA ILE A 16 -0.10 -5.36 -1.92
C ILE A 16 1.01 -6.31 -2.35
N VAL A 17 2.05 -6.41 -1.54
CA VAL A 17 3.24 -7.20 -1.84
C VAL A 17 3.55 -8.19 -0.71
N GLN A 18 4.20 -9.32 -1.04
CA GLN A 18 4.79 -10.17 -0.01
C GLN A 18 5.94 -9.42 0.68
N GLN A 19 6.04 -9.54 2.01
CA GLN A 19 6.86 -8.63 2.83
C GLN A 19 8.38 -8.71 2.56
N GLU A 20 8.90 -9.86 2.13
CA GLU A 20 10.33 -10.11 1.94
C GLU A 20 10.75 -9.92 0.47
N SER A 21 9.96 -10.45 -0.47
CA SER A 21 10.26 -10.41 -1.90
C SER A 21 9.82 -9.11 -2.58
N LEU A 22 8.91 -8.36 -1.95
CA LEU A 22 8.22 -7.21 -2.53
C LEU A 22 7.52 -7.52 -3.86
N THR A 23 7.20 -8.79 -4.10
CA THR A 23 6.44 -9.20 -5.29
C THR A 23 4.95 -9.00 -5.05
N PRO A 24 4.19 -8.50 -6.03
CA PRO A 24 2.75 -8.32 -5.91
C PRO A 24 2.04 -9.65 -5.60
N VAL A 25 0.99 -9.62 -4.79
CA VAL A 25 0.21 -10.81 -4.42
C VAL A 25 -1.28 -10.61 -4.71
N GLU A 26 -1.93 -11.65 -5.23
CA GLU A 26 -3.38 -11.67 -5.44
C GLU A 26 -4.17 -12.13 -4.20
N ARG A 27 -3.51 -12.87 -3.30
CA ARG A 27 -4.08 -13.39 -2.05
C ARG A 27 -3.07 -13.26 -0.93
N ILE A 28 -3.53 -12.84 0.25
CA ILE A 28 -2.71 -12.75 1.46
C ILE A 28 -2.81 -14.09 2.21
N ASP A 29 -1.89 -15.01 1.92
CA ASP A 29 -1.73 -16.28 2.66
C ASP A 29 -0.45 -16.33 3.51
N HIS A 30 0.37 -15.28 3.43
CA HIS A 30 1.60 -15.06 4.20
C HIS A 30 1.66 -13.58 4.62
N PRO A 31 2.59 -13.18 5.50
CA PRO A 31 2.82 -11.76 5.80
C PRO A 31 3.02 -10.92 4.53
N ALA A 32 2.28 -9.83 4.44
CA ALA A 32 2.25 -8.92 3.30
C ALA A 32 2.37 -7.47 3.77
N ALA A 33 2.59 -6.55 2.84
CA ALA A 33 2.51 -5.11 3.10
C ALA A 33 1.65 -4.43 2.03
N ILE A 34 0.86 -3.43 2.42
CA ILE A 34 0.31 -2.47 1.47
C ILE A 34 1.33 -1.36 1.33
N CYS A 35 1.84 -1.14 0.12
CA CYS A 35 2.73 -0.03 -0.20
C CYS A 35 1.94 1.03 -0.97
N VAL A 36 2.03 2.28 -0.53
CA VAL A 36 1.37 3.41 -1.17
C VAL A 36 2.38 4.50 -1.47
N ALA A 37 2.31 5.05 -2.67
CA ALA A 37 2.94 6.32 -3.01
C ALA A 37 1.90 7.27 -3.59
N ALA A 38 1.92 8.52 -3.15
CA ALA A 38 1.05 9.56 -3.66
C ALA A 38 1.75 10.93 -3.65
N TRP A 39 1.31 11.80 -4.55
CA TRP A 39 1.70 13.20 -4.58
C TRP A 39 0.71 14.06 -3.80
N SER A 40 1.23 14.86 -2.88
CA SER A 40 0.52 15.97 -2.23
C SER A 40 1.14 17.28 -2.75
N GLY A 41 0.52 17.85 -3.78
CA GLY A 41 1.09 18.95 -4.53
C GLY A 41 2.42 18.57 -5.18
N LYS A 42 3.54 19.12 -4.68
CA LYS A 42 4.89 18.86 -5.20
C LYS A 42 5.66 17.80 -4.40
N VAL A 43 5.10 17.31 -3.30
CA VAL A 43 5.76 16.37 -2.40
C VAL A 43 5.27 14.96 -2.70
N ARG A 44 6.18 14.04 -2.98
CA ARG A 44 5.89 12.61 -3.08
C ARG A 44 6.05 11.98 -1.71
N VAL A 45 4.97 11.44 -1.17
CA VAL A 45 4.94 10.75 0.12
C VAL A 45 4.81 9.27 -0.17
N ILE A 46 5.55 8.47 0.60
CA ILE A 46 5.44 7.01 0.62
C ILE A 46 5.04 6.58 2.02
N ASP A 47 4.26 5.52 2.10
CA ASP A 47 4.00 4.83 3.36
C ASP A 47 3.75 3.35 3.08
N ASN A 48 3.89 2.52 4.10
CA ASN A 48 3.52 1.12 4.04
C ASN A 48 2.89 0.68 5.36
N ILE A 49 2.04 -0.35 5.28
CA ILE A 49 1.50 -1.01 6.47
C ILE A 49 1.61 -2.52 6.30
N GLU A 50 2.17 -3.17 7.31
CA GLU A 50 2.27 -4.63 7.38
C GLU A 50 0.91 -5.25 7.69
N ILE A 51 0.60 -6.36 7.02
CA ILE A 51 -0.59 -7.18 7.22
C ILE A 51 -0.12 -8.58 7.60
N GLN A 52 -0.58 -9.04 8.76
CA GLN A 52 -0.42 -10.44 9.15
C GLN A 52 -1.65 -11.23 8.71
N ALA A 53 -1.44 -12.36 8.04
CA ALA A 53 -2.51 -13.32 7.81
C ALA A 53 -3.01 -13.86 9.16
N ALA A 54 -4.32 -14.12 9.27
CA ALA A 54 -4.87 -14.77 10.45
C ALA A 54 -4.18 -16.13 10.65
N PRO A 55 -3.87 -16.52 11.90
CA PRO A 55 -3.35 -17.85 12.16
C PRO A 55 -4.36 -18.89 11.66
N SER A 56 -3.85 -19.90 10.97
CA SER A 56 -4.59 -21.07 10.49
C SER A 56 -5.14 -21.92 11.64
#